data_AF-A0A7L9BEN5-F1
#
_entry.id   AF-A0A7L9BEN5-F1
#
_cell.length_a   1.000
_cell.length_b   1.000
_cell.length_c   1.000
_cell.angle_alpha   90.00
_cell.angle_beta   90.00
_cell.angle_gamma   90.00
#
_symmetry.space_group_name_H-M   'P 1'
#
loop_
_entity.id
_entity.type
_entity.pdbx_description
1 polymer ?
#
loop_
_entity_poly.entity_id
_entity_poly.type
_entity_poly.pdbx_seq_one_letter_code
_entity_poly.pdbx_strand_id
1 'polypeptide(L)'
;MNKLFINLTLISISLLLSCTDPNSTEEMNWSDFPEIIEVVNGPAYRQFTEDFNHFINELDRTRKDLLTTYIERALQKPLTLSASCNCDNGDRSCSASGWFSDCCICCSSSRAAVCGTYFGIASCRCEDLPQPRLQNEGDITGVSKVMVYPQNIAKFIKQANNYGINTVEIQSSFLDFIKSI
;
A
#
# COMPACT_ATOMS: atom_id res chain seq x y z
N MET A 1 -63.74 -45.71 -13.67
CA MET A 1 -63.35 -44.45 -14.34
C MET A 1 -63.47 -43.32 -13.33
N ASN A 2 -62.37 -42.93 -12.70
CA ASN A 2 -62.36 -41.96 -11.60
C ASN A 2 -61.26 -40.90 -11.81
N LYS A 3 -61.73 -39.66 -11.93
CA LYS A 3 -61.16 -38.38 -11.47
C LYS A 3 -59.67 -38.09 -11.68
N LEU A 4 -59.42 -37.41 -12.80
CA LEU A 4 -58.73 -36.12 -12.94
C LEU A 4 -58.08 -35.55 -11.64
N PHE A 5 -56.76 -35.59 -11.55
CA PHE A 5 -55.97 -34.67 -10.73
C PHE A 5 -54.91 -34.01 -11.61
N ILE A 6 -55.11 -32.71 -11.83
CA ILE A 6 -54.19 -31.79 -12.50
C ILE A 6 -53.12 -31.41 -11.48
N ASN A 7 -51.85 -31.66 -11.80
CA ASN A 7 -50.72 -31.02 -11.13
C ASN A 7 -49.86 -30.33 -12.19
N LEU A 8 -50.08 -29.02 -12.34
CA LEU A 8 -49.09 -28.09 -12.88
C LEU A 8 -48.03 -27.85 -11.80
N THR A 9 -46.74 -27.97 -12.10
CA THR A 9 -45.74 -26.95 -11.69
C THR A 9 -44.37 -27.17 -12.35
N LEU A 10 -44.03 -26.19 -13.19
CA LEU A 10 -42.74 -25.57 -13.49
C LEU A 10 -41.47 -26.42 -13.68
N ILE A 11 -41.06 -26.44 -14.96
CA ILE A 11 -39.68 -26.41 -15.45
C ILE A 11 -38.85 -25.37 -14.67
N SER A 12 -37.75 -25.82 -14.07
CA SER A 12 -36.67 -24.95 -13.57
C SER A 12 -35.37 -25.40 -14.22
N ILE A 13 -35.01 -24.72 -15.30
CA ILE A 13 -33.66 -24.72 -15.86
C ILE A 13 -32.78 -23.98 -14.85
N SER A 14 -31.82 -24.68 -14.24
CA SER A 14 -30.73 -24.02 -13.52
C SER A 14 -29.42 -24.42 -14.16
N LEU A 15 -28.90 -23.51 -14.98
CA LEU A 15 -27.52 -23.48 -15.43
C LEU A 15 -26.62 -23.54 -14.18
N LEU A 16 -25.93 -24.66 -13.96
CA LEU A 16 -24.71 -24.65 -13.18
C LEU A 16 -23.56 -24.30 -14.13
N LEU A 17 -23.48 -23.01 -14.47
CA LEU A 17 -22.24 -22.37 -14.89
C LEU A 17 -21.33 -22.30 -13.66
N SER A 18 -20.68 -23.41 -13.34
CA SER A 18 -19.52 -23.42 -12.47
C SER A 18 -18.33 -22.91 -13.28
N CYS A 19 -18.32 -21.62 -13.61
CA CYS A 19 -17.08 -20.94 -13.97
C CYS A 19 -16.28 -20.79 -12.69
N THR A 20 -15.57 -21.84 -12.29
CA THR A 20 -14.40 -21.70 -11.43
C THR A 20 -13.39 -20.90 -12.23
N ASP A 21 -13.28 -19.61 -11.93
CA ASP A 21 -12.19 -18.78 -12.42
C ASP A 21 -10.91 -19.20 -11.66
N PRO A 22 -9.90 -19.79 -12.32
CA PRO A 22 -8.72 -20.34 -11.66
C PRO A 22 -7.63 -19.30 -11.42
N ASN A 23 -7.93 -18.01 -11.53
CA ASN A 23 -7.09 -16.98 -10.91
C ASN A 23 -7.32 -17.02 -9.39
N SER A 24 -6.72 -18.04 -8.78
CA SER A 24 -6.51 -18.14 -7.35
C SER A 24 -5.93 -16.82 -6.86
N THR A 25 -6.77 -16.01 -6.23
CA THR A 25 -6.30 -15.16 -5.16
C THR A 25 -5.72 -16.12 -4.12
N GLU A 26 -4.41 -16.33 -4.15
CA GLU A 26 -3.73 -16.95 -3.02
C GLU A 26 -4.25 -16.26 -1.77
N GLU A 27 -4.90 -17.03 -0.88
CA GLU A 27 -5.41 -16.47 0.37
C GLU A 27 -4.21 -15.89 1.11
N MET A 28 -4.18 -14.58 1.20
CA MET A 28 -3.10 -13.84 1.84
C MET A 28 -3.05 -14.25 3.31
N ASN A 29 -2.04 -15.05 3.66
CA ASN A 29 -1.87 -15.55 5.01
C ASN A 29 -1.18 -14.49 5.87
N TRP A 30 -1.93 -13.94 6.83
CA TRP A 30 -1.48 -12.82 7.66
C TRP A 30 -0.29 -13.15 8.55
N SER A 31 -0.06 -14.44 8.86
CA SER A 31 1.11 -14.87 9.63
C SER A 31 2.43 -14.63 8.91
N ASP A 32 2.38 -14.49 7.59
CA ASP A 32 3.58 -14.41 6.75
C ASP A 32 4.12 -12.97 6.71
N PHE A 33 3.39 -12.02 7.29
CA PHE A 33 3.74 -10.61 7.34
C PHE A 33 4.08 -10.18 8.76
N PRO A 34 5.34 -9.77 9.04
CA PRO A 34 5.68 -9.21 10.34
C PRO A 34 4.87 -7.92 10.58
N GLU A 35 4.60 -7.64 11.85
CA GLU A 35 3.78 -6.49 12.25
C GLU A 35 4.42 -5.16 11.82
N ILE A 36 5.74 -5.05 12.01
CA ILE A 36 6.54 -3.86 11.69
C ILE A 36 7.89 -4.32 11.12
N ILE A 37 8.39 -3.62 10.10
CA ILE A 37 9.75 -3.78 9.57
C ILE A 37 10.47 -2.44 9.59
N GLU A 38 11.75 -2.44 9.97
CA GLU A 38 12.65 -1.29 9.81
C GLU A 38 13.50 -1.45 8.55
N VAL A 39 13.51 -0.42 7.69
CA VAL A 39 14.32 -0.35 6.47
C VAL A 39 15.26 0.84 6.55
N VAL A 40 16.55 0.60 6.38
CA VAL A 40 17.59 1.63 6.31
C VAL A 40 18.11 1.71 4.89
N ASN A 41 17.98 2.87 4.23
CA ASN A 41 18.42 3.09 2.84
C ASN A 41 17.98 1.97 1.87
N GLY A 42 16.69 1.64 1.78
CA GLY A 42 16.22 0.46 1.02
C GLY A 42 15.74 0.77 -0.40
N PRO A 43 16.51 0.41 -1.46
CA PRO A 43 16.07 0.52 -2.85
C PRO A 43 14.79 -0.27 -3.14
N ALA A 44 14.63 -1.44 -2.50
CA ALA A 44 13.43 -2.25 -2.66
C ALA A 44 12.18 -1.58 -2.11
N TYR A 45 12.29 -0.87 -0.97
CA TYR A 45 11.18 -0.05 -0.47
C TYR A 45 10.88 1.09 -1.44
N ARG A 46 11.91 1.75 -2.01
CA ARG A 46 11.73 2.80 -3.00
C ARG A 46 10.95 2.30 -4.22
N GLN A 47 11.38 1.19 -4.82
CA GLN A 47 10.70 0.57 -5.96
C GLN A 47 9.24 0.25 -5.61
N PHE A 48 9.00 -0.39 -4.47
CA PHE A 48 7.63 -0.67 -4.02
C PHE A 48 6.79 0.61 -3.89
N THR A 49 7.34 1.70 -3.34
CA THR A 49 6.58 2.96 -3.25
C THR A 49 6.29 3.59 -4.61
N GLU A 50 7.19 3.44 -5.58
CA GLU A 50 6.97 3.92 -6.95
C GLU A 50 5.85 3.11 -7.62
N ASP A 51 5.90 1.79 -7.53
CA ASP A 51 4.88 0.88 -8.05
C ASP A 51 3.51 1.12 -7.37
N PHE A 52 3.51 1.35 -6.06
CA PHE A 52 2.29 1.69 -5.32
C PHE A 52 1.69 3.02 -5.78
N ASN A 53 2.52 4.04 -5.95
CA ASN A 53 2.05 5.34 -6.41
C ASN A 53 1.51 5.26 -7.83
N HIS A 54 2.15 4.47 -8.70
CA HIS A 54 1.65 4.20 -10.05
C HIS A 54 0.28 3.52 -9.99
N PHE A 55 0.17 2.42 -9.25
CA PHE A 55 -1.08 1.70 -9.01
C PHE A 55 -2.21 2.63 -8.55
N ILE A 56 -1.98 3.45 -7.53
CA ILE A 56 -2.98 4.41 -7.05
C ILE A 56 -3.33 5.42 -8.13
N ASN A 57 -2.36 5.96 -8.86
CA ASN A 57 -2.61 6.99 -9.87
C ASN A 57 -3.52 6.50 -11.01
N GLU A 58 -3.40 5.24 -11.41
CA GLU A 58 -4.23 4.62 -12.45
C GLU A 58 -5.70 4.39 -12.03
N LEU A 59 -5.99 4.41 -10.73
CA LEU A 59 -7.36 4.25 -10.26
C LEU A 59 -8.22 5.47 -10.62
N ASP A 60 -9.45 5.20 -11.03
CA ASP A 60 -10.48 6.22 -11.13
C ASP A 60 -10.84 6.81 -9.75
N ARG A 61 -11.55 7.95 -9.76
CA ARG A 61 -11.92 8.66 -8.55
C ARG A 61 -12.76 7.79 -7.60
N THR A 62 -13.70 7.00 -8.11
CA THR A 62 -14.59 6.18 -7.29
C THR A 62 -13.81 5.11 -6.53
N ARG A 63 -12.87 4.44 -7.20
CA ARG A 63 -11.99 3.44 -6.58
C ARG A 63 -11.06 4.07 -5.55
N LYS A 64 -10.49 5.25 -5.84
CA LYS A 64 -9.67 6.02 -4.88
C LYS A 64 -10.46 6.40 -3.63
N ASP A 65 -11.71 6.83 -3.77
CA ASP A 65 -12.56 7.24 -2.63
C ASP A 65 -12.91 6.04 -1.73
N LEU A 66 -13.21 4.88 -2.32
CA LEU A 66 -13.47 3.63 -1.58
C LEU A 66 -12.26 3.20 -0.76
N LEU A 67 -11.08 3.21 -1.37
CA LEU A 67 -9.84 2.81 -0.74
C LEU A 67 -9.38 3.80 0.33
N THR A 68 -9.51 5.10 0.09
CA THR A 68 -9.27 6.15 1.10
C THR A 68 -10.17 5.91 2.33
N THR A 69 -11.46 5.69 2.11
CA THR A 69 -12.41 5.42 3.19
C THR A 69 -12.02 4.19 4.00
N TYR A 70 -11.54 3.14 3.34
CA TYR A 70 -11.05 1.93 4.01
C TYR A 70 -9.82 2.23 4.87
N ILE A 71 -8.82 2.94 4.32
CA ILE A 71 -7.61 3.33 5.05
C ILE A 71 -7.97 4.10 6.32
N GLU A 72 -8.83 5.12 6.20
CA GLU A 72 -9.19 6.01 7.30
C GLU A 72 -9.99 5.32 8.42
N ARG A 73 -10.77 4.29 8.09
CA ARG A 73 -11.74 3.68 9.03
C ARG A 73 -11.35 2.30 9.54
N ALA A 74 -10.61 1.54 8.74
CA ALA A 74 -10.34 0.13 9.03
C ALA A 74 -8.88 -0.14 9.37
N LEU A 75 -7.95 0.64 8.83
CA LEU A 75 -6.53 0.45 9.11
C LEU A 75 -6.15 1.18 10.39
N GLN A 76 -5.55 0.43 11.30
CA GLN A 76 -5.00 0.97 12.53
C GLN A 76 -3.56 1.38 12.28
N LYS A 77 -3.16 2.51 12.87
CA LYS A 77 -1.76 2.88 12.94
C LYS A 77 -1.13 2.18 14.16
N PRO A 78 0.08 1.60 14.05
CA PRO A 78 0.70 0.95 15.20
C PRO A 78 0.91 1.96 16.33
N LEU A 79 0.68 1.52 17.57
CA LEU A 79 0.67 2.39 18.76
C LEU A 79 2.05 2.90 19.18
N THR A 80 3.14 2.31 18.67
CA THR A 80 4.51 2.52 19.16
C THR A 80 5.46 3.06 18.10
N LEU A 81 5.05 4.09 17.36
CA LEU A 81 5.89 4.62 16.30
C LEU A 81 5.93 6.14 16.31
N SER A 82 7.12 6.65 16.64
CA SER A 82 7.53 8.01 16.36
C SER A 82 8.79 7.91 15.49
N ALA A 83 8.70 8.37 14.25
CA ALA A 83 9.88 8.62 13.45
C ALA A 83 10.75 9.64 14.21
N SER A 84 11.84 9.17 14.81
CA SER A 84 12.79 10.03 15.53
C SER A 84 14.05 10.15 14.69
N CYS A 85 14.39 11.39 14.35
CA CYS A 85 15.61 11.73 13.65
C CYS A 85 16.62 12.29 14.66
N ASN A 86 17.78 11.68 14.77
CA ASN A 86 18.93 12.31 15.43
C ASN A 86 19.96 12.62 14.35
N CYS A 87 20.18 13.90 14.07
CA CYS A 87 21.06 14.33 12.99
C CYS A 87 22.36 14.92 13.56
N ASP A 88 23.47 14.69 12.87
CA ASP A 88 24.78 15.24 13.23
C ASP A 88 24.95 16.69 12.75
N ASN A 89 25.92 17.40 13.33
CA ASN A 89 26.14 18.84 13.17
C ASN A 89 25.96 19.39 11.74
N GLY A 90 24.85 20.11 11.52
CA GLY A 90 24.54 20.84 10.30
C GLY A 90 23.52 20.16 9.39
N ASP A 91 23.15 18.91 9.68
CA ASP A 91 22.14 18.20 8.91
C ASP A 91 20.72 18.69 9.24
N ARG A 92 19.87 18.68 8.22
CA ARG A 92 18.45 19.00 8.35
C ARG A 92 17.65 17.71 8.48
N SER A 93 16.79 17.65 9.49
CA SER A 93 15.88 16.53 9.71
C SER A 93 14.50 16.78 9.13
N CYS A 94 13.85 15.74 8.64
CA CYS A 94 12.43 15.77 8.38
C CYS A 94 11.81 14.38 8.59
N SER A 95 10.56 14.33 9.03
CA SER A 95 9.81 13.09 9.25
C SER A 95 8.37 13.21 8.74
N ALA A 96 7.85 12.10 8.22
CA ALA A 96 6.44 11.94 7.87
C ALA A 96 5.92 10.60 8.37
N SER A 97 4.60 10.50 8.53
CA SER A 97 3.98 9.34 9.16
C SER A 97 2.59 9.09 8.59
N GLY A 98 2.32 7.83 8.22
CA GLY A 98 1.10 7.40 7.53
C GLY A 98 0.54 6.07 8.08
N TRP A 99 -0.42 5.50 7.37
CA TRP A 99 -1.06 4.22 7.75
C TRP A 99 -0.27 2.98 7.32
N PHE A 100 0.64 3.14 6.36
CA PHE A 100 1.44 2.04 5.83
C PHE A 100 2.92 2.15 6.21
N SER A 101 3.38 3.35 6.53
CA SER A 101 4.76 3.58 6.93
C SER A 101 4.96 4.88 7.70
N ASP A 102 6.06 4.92 8.45
CA ASP A 102 6.67 6.13 8.99
C ASP A 102 8.05 6.30 8.38
N CYS A 103 8.44 7.53 8.09
CA CYS A 103 9.73 7.82 7.46
C CYS A 103 10.40 9.03 8.14
N CYS A 104 11.72 8.94 8.29
CA CYS A 104 12.60 10.00 8.77
C CYS A 104 13.85 10.06 7.89
N ILE A 105 14.36 11.26 7.64
CA ILE A 105 15.62 11.47 6.91
C ILE A 105 16.45 12.60 7.52
N CYS A 106 17.77 12.43 7.52
CA CYS A 106 18.75 13.50 7.72
C CYS A 106 19.44 13.83 6.39
N CYS A 107 19.53 15.13 6.05
CA CYS A 107 20.13 15.64 4.82
C CYS A 107 21.28 16.61 5.14
N SER A 108 22.33 16.63 4.31
CA SER A 108 23.42 17.59 4.44
C SER A 108 22.97 19.05 4.39
N SER A 109 23.70 19.95 5.05
CA SER A 109 23.37 21.38 5.21
C SER A 109 23.08 22.16 3.91
N SER A 110 23.69 21.74 2.79
CA SER A 110 23.48 22.28 1.43
C SER A 110 22.15 21.88 0.79
N ARG A 111 21.40 20.96 1.41
CA ARG A 111 20.17 20.37 0.90
C ARG A 111 19.00 20.64 1.84
N ALA A 112 17.79 20.47 1.33
CA ALA A 112 16.57 20.51 2.11
C ALA A 112 16.01 19.10 2.30
N ALA A 113 15.62 18.77 3.53
CA ALA A 113 14.87 17.57 3.82
C ALA A 113 13.38 17.84 3.54
N VAL A 114 12.76 17.01 2.70
CA VAL A 114 11.36 17.13 2.30
C VAL A 114 10.66 15.81 2.59
N CYS A 115 9.53 15.87 3.28
CA CYS A 115 8.73 14.70 3.62
C CYS A 115 7.26 14.98 3.39
N GLY A 116 6.54 13.92 3.07
CA GLY A 116 5.10 13.97 2.93
C GLY A 116 4.50 12.59 3.08
N THR A 117 3.19 12.55 2.95
CA THR A 117 2.45 11.30 2.84
C THR A 117 1.70 11.33 1.53
N TYR A 118 1.72 10.21 0.81
CA TYR A 118 0.87 10.01 -0.35
C TYR A 118 0.10 8.71 -0.13
N PHE A 119 -1.23 8.82 -0.13
CA PHE A 119 -2.15 7.70 0.05
C PHE A 119 -1.76 6.77 1.22
N GLY A 120 -1.35 7.36 2.33
CA GLY A 120 -0.97 6.65 3.55
C GLY A 120 0.45 6.07 3.61
N ILE A 121 1.25 6.21 2.54
CA ILE A 121 2.67 5.89 2.54
C ILE A 121 3.47 7.15 2.90
N ALA A 122 4.27 7.10 3.95
CA ALA A 122 5.22 8.14 4.28
C ALA A 122 6.48 8.02 3.40
N SER A 123 6.92 9.16 2.86
CA SER A 123 8.14 9.26 2.04
C SER A 123 8.94 10.49 2.41
N CYS A 124 10.26 10.38 2.37
CA CYS A 124 11.21 11.44 2.67
C CYS A 124 12.36 11.40 1.65
N ARG A 125 12.83 12.58 1.23
CA ARG A 125 14.00 12.73 0.36
C ARG A 125 14.75 14.02 0.65
N CYS A 126 15.97 14.12 0.12
CA CYS A 126 16.77 15.34 0.17
C CYS A 126 16.76 16.01 -1.20
N GLU A 127 16.57 17.33 -1.25
CA GLU A 127 16.55 18.13 -2.48
C GLU A 127 17.65 19.19 -2.44
N ASP A 128 18.25 19.52 -3.58
CA ASP A 128 19.27 20.58 -3.68
C ASP A 128 18.63 21.97 -3.53
N LEU A 129 19.40 22.93 -2.97
CA LEU A 129 18.97 24.33 -2.86
C LEU A 129 19.40 25.16 -4.08
N PRO A 130 18.58 26.10 -4.56
CA PRO A 130 17.19 26.37 -4.16
C PRO A 130 16.22 25.30 -4.70
N GLN A 131 15.22 24.93 -3.91
CA GLN A 131 14.26 23.86 -4.24
C GLN A 131 13.64 24.09 -5.63
N PRO A 132 13.87 23.22 -6.63
CA PRO A 132 13.05 23.22 -7.83
C PRO A 132 11.60 22.90 -7.43
N ARG A 133 10.62 23.47 -8.13
CA ARG A 133 9.19 23.24 -7.85
C ARG A 133 8.91 21.75 -7.76
N LEU A 134 8.23 21.32 -6.69
CA LEU A 134 7.79 19.94 -6.39
C LEU A 134 7.54 19.12 -7.66
N GLN A 135 8.54 18.38 -8.11
CA GLN A 135 8.38 17.26 -9.04
C GLN A 135 8.72 16.02 -8.24
N ASN A 136 7.90 14.98 -8.38
CA ASN A 136 7.97 13.78 -7.54
C ASN A 136 9.18 12.88 -7.84
N GLU A 137 10.13 13.34 -8.65
CA GLU A 137 11.28 12.58 -9.10
C GLU A 137 12.55 13.23 -8.52
N GLY A 138 13.12 12.60 -7.49
CA GLY A 138 14.38 13.03 -6.91
C GLY A 138 15.02 11.90 -6.12
N ASP A 139 16.32 11.71 -6.31
CA ASP A 139 17.09 10.68 -5.63
C ASP A 139 17.12 10.89 -4.10
N ILE A 140 16.72 9.87 -3.34
CA ILE A 140 16.87 9.85 -1.89
C ILE A 140 18.36 9.81 -1.58
N THR A 141 18.86 10.88 -0.97
CA THR A 141 20.30 11.15 -0.78
C THR A 141 20.50 11.64 0.64
N GLY A 142 20.59 10.69 1.56
CA GLY A 142 20.65 10.91 3.01
C GLY A 142 20.47 9.57 3.72
N VAL A 143 20.65 9.52 5.04
CA VAL A 143 20.33 8.32 5.81
C VAL A 143 18.84 8.36 6.13
N SER A 144 18.07 7.51 5.45
CA SER A 144 16.63 7.38 5.69
C SER A 144 16.33 6.13 6.50
N LYS A 145 15.51 6.31 7.54
CA LYS A 145 14.92 5.23 8.34
C LYS A 145 13.43 5.19 8.05
N VAL A 146 12.96 4.05 7.58
CA VAL A 146 11.54 3.81 7.28
C VAL A 146 11.04 2.67 8.16
N MET A 147 9.94 2.90 8.86
CA MET A 147 9.17 1.84 9.50
C MET A 147 8.01 1.49 8.57
N VAL A 148 7.86 0.22 8.18
CA VAL A 148 6.80 -0.26 7.29
C VAL A 148 5.85 -1.16 8.08
N TYR A 149 4.56 -1.13 7.74
CA TYR A 149 3.51 -1.98 8.34
C TYR A 149 2.96 -2.97 7.32
N PRO A 150 3.68 -4.09 7.06
CA PRO A 150 3.30 -5.07 6.04
C PRO A 150 1.86 -5.54 6.15
N GLN A 151 1.37 -5.77 7.37
CA GLN A 151 -0.01 -6.24 7.58
C GLN A 151 -1.06 -5.22 7.10
N ASN A 152 -0.80 -3.92 7.20
CA ASN A 152 -1.72 -2.90 6.70
C ASN A 152 -1.71 -2.85 5.17
N ILE A 153 -0.54 -2.98 4.55
CA ILE A 153 -0.40 -3.05 3.09
C ILE A 153 -1.12 -4.29 2.55
N ALA A 154 -0.91 -5.44 3.18
CA ALA A 154 -1.59 -6.69 2.88
C ALA A 154 -3.13 -6.55 2.99
N LYS A 155 -3.63 -5.95 4.08
CA LYS A 155 -5.06 -5.68 4.30
C LYS A 155 -5.64 -4.78 3.23
N PHE A 156 -4.90 -3.76 2.85
CA PHE A 156 -5.24 -2.84 1.77
C PHE A 156 -5.35 -3.54 0.42
N ILE A 157 -4.34 -4.32 0.02
CA ILE A 157 -4.34 -5.06 -1.25
C ILE A 157 -5.51 -6.04 -1.30
N LYS A 158 -5.75 -6.78 -0.22
CA LYS A 158 -6.93 -7.67 -0.13
C LYS A 158 -8.24 -6.91 -0.31
N GLN A 159 -8.37 -5.75 0.32
CA GLN A 159 -9.60 -4.97 0.19
C GLN A 159 -9.78 -4.37 -1.20
N ALA A 160 -8.70 -3.95 -1.86
CA ALA A 160 -8.74 -3.51 -3.26
C ALA A 160 -9.24 -4.64 -4.18
N ASN A 161 -8.73 -5.86 -4.00
CA ASN A 161 -9.25 -7.04 -4.71
C ASN A 161 -10.74 -7.29 -4.43
N ASN A 162 -11.18 -7.16 -3.18
CA ASN A 162 -12.60 -7.30 -2.83
C ASN A 162 -13.49 -6.25 -3.51
N TYR A 163 -12.94 -5.08 -3.85
CA TYR A 163 -13.62 -4.04 -4.64
C TYR A 163 -13.50 -4.25 -6.15
N GLY A 164 -12.96 -5.38 -6.61
CA GLY A 164 -12.79 -5.71 -8.03
C GLY A 164 -11.69 -4.89 -8.72
N ILE A 165 -10.71 -4.41 -7.96
CA ILE A 165 -9.52 -3.71 -8.48
C ILE A 165 -8.46 -4.77 -8.77
N ASN A 166 -7.83 -4.71 -9.95
CA ASN A 166 -6.71 -5.59 -10.28
C ASN A 166 -5.48 -5.21 -9.44
N THR A 167 -5.06 -6.09 -8.52
CA THR A 167 -3.87 -5.83 -7.68
C THR A 167 -2.69 -6.75 -7.97
N VAL A 168 -2.69 -7.49 -9.08
CA VAL A 168 -1.66 -8.52 -9.34
C VAL A 168 -0.25 -7.92 -9.28
N GLU A 169 -0.04 -6.80 -9.96
CA GLU A 169 1.27 -6.13 -10.03
C GLU A 169 1.70 -5.58 -8.67
N ILE A 170 0.83 -4.84 -7.97
CA ILE A 170 1.18 -4.26 -6.66
C ILE A 170 1.36 -5.34 -5.58
N GLN A 171 0.64 -6.46 -5.67
CA GLN A 171 0.84 -7.61 -4.80
C GLN A 171 2.20 -8.26 -5.05
N SER A 172 2.59 -8.45 -6.31
CA SER A 172 3.91 -8.99 -6.65
C SER A 172 5.03 -8.08 -6.14
N SER A 173 4.96 -6.77 -6.43
CA SER A 173 5.94 -5.77 -5.97
C SER A 173 6.06 -5.75 -4.45
N PHE A 174 4.93 -5.82 -3.72
CA PHE A 174 4.95 -5.90 -2.27
C PHE A 174 5.63 -7.18 -1.76
N LEU A 175 5.33 -8.35 -2.34
CA LEU A 175 5.96 -9.60 -1.96
C LEU A 175 7.47 -9.61 -2.25
N ASP A 176 7.89 -9.04 -3.36
CA ASP A 176 9.30 -8.93 -3.72
C ASP A 176 10.05 -7.99 -2.76
N PHE A 177 9.43 -6.87 -2.38
CA PHE A 177 9.92 -6.01 -1.31
C PHE A 177 10.10 -6.79 0.00
N ILE A 178 9.08 -7.52 0.47
CA ILE A 178 9.16 -8.28 1.73
C ILE A 178 10.28 -9.33 1.69
N LYS A 179 10.49 -10.01 0.56
CA LYS A 179 11.56 -11.02 0.38
C LYS A 179 12.97 -10.41 0.33
N SER A 180 13.09 -9.12 0.04
CA SER A 180 14.38 -8.44 -0.10
C SER A 180 14.98 -7.95 1.22
N ILE A 181 14.20 -8.04 2.30
CA ILE A 181 14.54 -7.60 3.66
C ILE A 181 15.13 -8.79 4.43
#